data_AF-A0A1G3PXI7-F1
#
_entry.id   AF-A0A1G3PXI7-F1
#
_cell.length_a   1.000
_cell.length_b   1.000
_cell.length_c   1.000
_cell.angle_alpha   90.00
_cell.angle_beta   90.00
_cell.angle_gamma   90.00
#
_symmetry.space_group_name_H-M   'P 1'
#
loop_
_entity.id
_entity.type
_entity.pdbx_description
1 polymer ?
#
loop_
_entity_poly.entity_id
_entity_poly.type
_entity_poly.pdbx_seq_one_letter_code
_entity_poly.pdbx_strand_id
1 'polypeptide(L)' 'MDMRKLSELLSDLPGWIDLPEYEKYIDLFIRETSPMNVFISREDMKKVLLRDQVLAAHFVTNYVLKDD' A
#
# COMPACT_ATOMS: atom_id res chain seq x y z
N MET A 1 -13.12 7.20 9.73
CA MET A 1 -11.93 6.34 9.58
C MET A 1 -11.64 5.74 10.94
N ASP A 2 -11.73 4.42 11.07
CA ASP A 2 -11.42 3.76 12.34
C ASP A 2 -9.90 3.73 12.52
N MET A 3 -9.40 4.56 13.44
CA MET A 3 -7.97 4.68 13.72
C MET A 3 -7.38 3.37 14.28
N ARG A 4 -8.20 2.50 14.89
CA ARG A 4 -7.74 1.19 15.38
C ARG A 4 -7.49 0.24 14.22
N LYS A 5 -8.46 0.12 13.30
CA LYS A 5 -8.33 -0.70 12.07
C LYS A 5 -7.13 -0.27 11.22
N LEU A 6 -6.90 1.04 11.08
CA LEU A 6 -5.71 1.55 10.37
C LEU A 6 -4.41 1.14 11.07
N SER A 7 -4.34 1.26 12.40
CA SER A 7 -3.16 0.90 13.17
C SER A 7 -2.85 -0.60 13.09
N GLU A 8 -3.89 -1.45 13.12
CA GLU A 8 -3.76 -2.90 12.94
C GLU A 8 -3.22 -3.24 11.55
N LEU A 9 -3.85 -2.71 10.49
CA LEU A 9 -3.42 -2.95 9.11
C LEU A 9 -1.99 -2.47 8.83
N LEU A 10 -1.58 -1.33 9.40
CA LEU A 10 -0.21 -0.84 9.27
C LEU A 10 0.81 -1.69 10.02
N SER A 11 0.42 -2.25 11.18
CA SER A 11 1.29 -3.15 11.96
C SER A 11 1.49 -4.48 11.23
N ASP A 12 0.43 -4.98 10.61
CA ASP A 12 0.43 -6.26 9.88
C ASP A 12 0.91 -6.13 8.42
N LEU A 13 1.11 -4.90 7.92
CA LEU A 13 1.52 -4.61 6.54
C LEU A 13 2.68 -5.51 6.05
N PRO A 14 3.77 -5.73 6.81
CA PRO A 14 4.85 -6.62 6.37
C PRO A 14 4.43 -8.07 6.15
N GLY A 15 3.35 -8.53 6.81
CA GLY A 15 2.85 -9.89 6.72
C GLY A 15 1.88 -10.14 5.56
N TRP A 16 1.10 -9.12 5.16
CA TRP A 16 0.07 -9.28 4.12
C TRP A 16 0.38 -8.60 2.80
N ILE A 17 1.34 -7.66 2.73
CA ILE A 17 1.65 -6.93 1.49
C ILE A 17 2.11 -7.83 0.33
N ASP A 18 2.56 -9.05 0.65
CA ASP A 18 2.96 -10.08 -0.32
C ASP A 18 1.84 -11.05 -0.70
N LEU A 19 0.65 -10.95 -0.09
CA LEU A 19 -0.47 -11.81 -0.44
C LEU A 19 -1.06 -11.42 -1.81
N PRO A 20 -1.44 -12.39 -2.65
CA PRO A 20 -1.94 -12.15 -4.01
C PRO A 20 -3.14 -11.19 -4.07
N GLU A 21 -4.00 -11.20 -3.04
CA GLU A 21 -5.20 -10.37 -2.96
C GLU A 21 -4.90 -8.86 -2.88
N TYR A 22 -3.68 -8.47 -2.46
CA TYR A 22 -3.26 -7.07 -2.39
C TYR A 22 -2.44 -6.59 -3.60
N GLU A 23 -2.09 -7.49 -4.54
CA GLU A 23 -1.36 -7.09 -5.74
C GLU A 23 -2.14 -6.07 -6.57
N LYS A 24 -3.46 -6.23 -6.66
CA LYS A 24 -4.34 -5.28 -7.38
C LYS A 24 -4.23 -3.87 -6.81
N TYR A 25 -4.10 -3.72 -5.48
CA TYR A 25 -4.00 -2.43 -4.82
C TYR A 25 -2.64 -1.80 -5.05
N ILE A 26 -1.57 -2.60 -5.03
CA ILE A 26 -0.21 -2.12 -5.30
C ILE A 26 -0.12 -1.63 -6.75
N ASP A 27 -0.69 -2.35 -7.71
CA ASP A 27 -0.73 -1.93 -9.12
C ASP A 27 -1.50 -0.62 -9.30
N LEU A 28 -2.66 -0.49 -8.66
CA LEU A 28 -3.43 0.76 -8.65
C LEU A 28 -2.61 1.90 -8.05
N PHE A 29 -1.98 1.65 -6.91
CA PHE A 29 -1.18 2.63 -6.19
C PHE A 29 0.01 3.12 -7.03
N ILE A 30 0.74 2.21 -7.68
CA ILE A 30 1.83 2.56 -8.60
C ILE A 30 1.29 3.40 -9.76
N ARG A 31 0.18 2.99 -10.38
CA ARG A 31 -0.41 3.72 -11.51
C ARG A 31 -0.82 5.15 -11.15
N GLU A 32 -1.32 5.35 -9.93
CA GLU A 32 -1.87 6.65 -9.50
C GLU A 32 -0.85 7.56 -8.83
N THR A 33 0.21 7.01 -8.23
CA THR A 33 1.28 7.79 -7.60
C THR A 33 2.52 7.96 -8.46
N SER A 34 2.74 7.08 -9.43
CA SER A 34 3.91 7.19 -10.31
C SER A 34 3.69 8.27 -11.36
N PRO A 35 4.64 9.20 -11.55
CA PRO A 35 4.64 10.10 -12.69
C PRO A 35 4.61 9.31 -14.00
N MET A 36 4.00 9.90 -15.04
CA MET A 36 3.70 9.25 -16.34
C MET A 36 4.91 8.59 -17.05
N ASN A 37 6.15 8.91 -16.65
CA ASN A 37 7.38 8.37 -17.22
C ASN A 37 8.28 7.64 -16.21
N VAL A 38 7.77 7.33 -15.02
CA VAL A 38 8.52 6.60 -13.98
C VAL A 38 7.96 5.18 -13.90
N PHE A 39 8.83 4.21 -14.17
CA PHE A 39 8.52 2.81 -13.96
C PHE A 39 8.96 2.41 -12.55
N ILE A 40 8.01 1.97 -11.72
CA ILE A 40 8.29 1.42 -10.39
C ILE A 40 7.83 -0.04 -10.42
N SER A 41 8.74 -0.96 -10.08
CA SER A 41 8.38 -2.37 -9.95
C SER A 41 7.52 -2.58 -8.69
N ARG A 42 6.65 -3.60 -8.69
CA ARG A 42 5.88 -3.95 -7.49
C ARG A 42 6.78 -4.22 -6.29
N GLU A 43 7.85 -4.97 -6.48
CA GLU A 43 8.79 -5.29 -5.40
C GLU A 43 9.43 -4.04 -4.80
N ASP A 44 9.80 -3.06 -5.64
CA ASP A 44 10.37 -1.81 -5.14
C ASP A 44 9.32 -0.97 -4.44
N MET A 45 8.09 -0.91 -4.95
CA MET A 45 7.00 -0.21 -4.27
C MET A 45 6.70 -0.83 -2.90
N LYS A 46 6.68 -2.16 -2.79
CA LYS A 46 6.53 -2.85 -1.50
C LYS A 46 7.64 -2.43 -0.51
N LYS A 47 8.90 -2.42 -0.95
CA LYS A 47 10.03 -1.96 -0.10
C LYS A 47 9.87 -0.51 0.33
N VAL A 48 9.36 0.37 -0.52
CA VAL A 48 9.10 1.77 -0.17
C VAL A 48 7.99 1.85 0.87
N LEU A 49 6.87 1.13 0.67
CA LEU A 49 5.76 1.09 1.62
C LEU A 49 6.18 0.56 3.00
N LEU A 50 7.11 -0.40 3.06
CA LEU A 50 7.63 -0.90 4.34
C LEU A 50 8.59 0.08 5.05
N ARG A 51 9.11 1.09 4.35
CA ARG A 51 10.09 2.06 4.89
C ARG A 51 9.48 3.42 5.17
N ASP A 52 8.48 3.82 4.39
CA ASP A 52 7.82 5.11 4.49
C ASP A 52 6.44 4.95 5.12
N GLN A 53 6.34 5.26 6.42
CA GLN A 53 5.10 5.16 7.17
C GLN A 53 3.99 6.09 6.66
N VAL A 54 4.34 7.24 6.09
CA VAL A 54 3.36 8.18 5.55
C VAL A 54 2.76 7.61 4.27
N LEU A 55 3.62 7.06 3.42
CA LEU A 55 3.19 6.40 2.19
C LEU A 55 2.38 5.13 2.49
N ALA A 56 2.80 4.33 3.48
CA ALA A 56 2.06 3.18 3.97
C ALA A 56 0.67 3.55 4.46
N ALA A 57 0.55 4.58 5.29
CA ALA A 57 -0.73 5.08 5.77
C ALA A 57 -1.61 5.55 4.61
N HIS A 58 -1.04 6.29 3.65
CA HIS A 58 -1.76 6.71 2.46
C HIS A 58 -2.26 5.52 1.61
N PHE A 59 -1.43 4.50 1.42
CA PHE A 59 -1.78 3.27 0.72
C PHE A 59 -2.92 2.52 1.42
N VAL A 60 -2.76 2.20 2.71
CA VAL A 60 -3.77 1.46 3.48
C VAL A 60 -5.09 2.22 3.53
N THR A 61 -5.08 3.53 3.76
CA THR A 61 -6.31 4.33 3.85
C THR A 61 -7.05 4.48 2.53
N ASN A 62 -6.32 4.61 1.41
CA ASN A 62 -6.96 4.91 0.13
C ASN A 62 -7.28 3.68 -0.72
N TYR A 63 -6.59 2.57 -0.50
CA TYR A 63 -6.70 1.39 -1.36
C TYR A 63 -7.19 0.15 -0.62
N VAL A 64 -6.79 -0.03 0.65
CA VAL A 64 -7.17 -1.23 1.43
C VAL A 64 -8.46 -0.99 2.21
N LEU A 65 -8.53 0.09 3.00
CA LEU A 65 -9.69 0.42 3.84
C LEU A 65 -10.93 0.88 3.07
N LYS A 66 -10.80 1.25 1.79
CA LYS A 66 -11.96 1.65 0.97
C LYS A 66 -12.69 0.46 0.34
N ASP A 67 -12.04 -0.71 0.25
CA ASP A 67 -12.60 -1.94 -0.33
C ASP A 67 -13.19 -2.89 0.74
N ASP A 68 -12.99 -2.59 2.03
CA ASP A 68 -13.30 -3.44 3.20
C ASP A 68 -14.39 -2.84 4.11
#